data_AF-A0A0R2D774-F1
#
_entry.id   AF-A0A0R2D774-F1
#
_cell.length_a   1.000
_cell.length_b   1.000
_cell.length_c   1.000
_cell.angle_alpha   90.00
_cell.angle_beta   90.00
_cell.angle_gamma   90.00
#
_symmetry.space_group_name_H-M   'P 1'
#
loop_
_entity.id
_entity.type
_entity.pdbx_description
1 polymer ?
#
loop_
_entity_poly.entity_id
_entity_poly.type
_entity_poly.pdbx_seq_one_letter_code
_entity_poly.pdbx_strand_id
1 'polypeptide(L)'
;MQIGAPSLREILRETGLLITFRTKGESGKMALSENDYFKTLYGIIEKKIGDAVDIELYHNKRRIREFVKTAHKKGTIVIMSNHDFEKTPSKEEVIMHLHRMIGLGADVVKIAVMLNSRTDVLTLLQAAKEFPSKLPTPLITISMGNLGKISRLAGGIFGSALIFAAVAQTSALGQIELTHLKQELEYLHLN
;
A
#
# COMPACT_ATOMS: atom_id res chain seq x y z
N MET A 1 23.14 -5.87 -13.27
CA MET A 1 22.88 -4.81 -14.26
C MET A 1 22.03 -3.75 -13.57
N GLN A 2 22.54 -2.54 -13.37
CA GLN A 2 21.79 -1.46 -12.71
C GLN A 2 21.02 -0.70 -13.79
N ILE A 3 19.74 -1.00 -13.95
CA ILE A 3 18.87 -0.40 -14.97
C ILE A 3 18.48 0.99 -14.47
N GLY A 4 18.79 2.04 -15.25
CA GLY A 4 18.39 3.41 -14.93
C GLY A 4 16.88 3.63 -15.10
N ALA A 5 16.32 4.68 -14.49
CA ALA A 5 14.88 4.98 -14.60
C ALA A 5 14.34 5.11 -16.04
N PRO A 6 15.05 5.74 -17.01
CA PRO A 6 14.57 5.83 -18.40
C PRO A 6 14.40 4.44 -19.06
N SER A 7 15.37 3.55 -18.87
CA SER A 7 15.32 2.18 -19.39
C SER A 7 14.24 1.32 -18.73
N LEU A 8 13.81 1.64 -17.50
CA LEU A 8 12.74 0.90 -16.84
C LEU A 8 11.36 1.21 -17.45
N ARG A 9 11.11 2.48 -17.83
CA ARG A 9 9.83 2.87 -18.44
C ARG A 9 9.61 2.21 -19.78
N GLU A 10 10.65 2.09 -20.60
CA GLU A 10 10.60 1.39 -21.89
C GLU A 10 10.22 -0.09 -21.74
N ILE A 11 10.70 -0.74 -20.67
CA ILE A 11 10.36 -2.13 -20.36
C ILE A 11 8.91 -2.26 -19.89
N LEU A 12 8.46 -1.35 -19.01
CA LEU A 12 7.14 -1.40 -18.39
C LEU A 12 6.00 -0.98 -19.34
N ARG A 13 6.28 -0.17 -20.36
CA ARG A 13 5.28 0.39 -21.30
C ARG A 13 4.15 1.06 -20.53
N GLU A 14 2.91 0.62 -20.75
CA GLU A 14 1.69 1.13 -20.12
C GLU A 14 1.47 0.60 -18.68
N THR A 15 2.36 -0.28 -18.18
CA THR A 15 2.23 -0.80 -16.82
C THR A 15 2.53 0.30 -15.81
N GLY A 16 1.56 0.58 -14.93
CA GLY A 16 1.72 1.55 -13.86
C GLY A 16 2.87 1.19 -12.91
N LEU A 17 3.69 2.17 -12.57
CA LEU A 17 4.84 2.03 -11.68
C LEU A 17 4.60 2.76 -10.36
N LEU A 18 4.37 1.99 -9.31
CA LEU A 18 4.38 2.45 -7.93
C LEU A 18 5.82 2.41 -7.37
N ILE A 19 6.32 3.55 -6.92
CA ILE A 19 7.59 3.63 -6.21
C ILE A 19 7.34 3.68 -4.71
N THR A 20 7.96 2.77 -3.97
CA THR A 20 7.84 2.69 -2.51
C THR A 20 9.22 2.68 -1.88
N PHE A 21 9.51 3.69 -1.06
CA PHE A 21 10.56 3.58 -0.07
C PHE A 21 9.92 3.16 1.25
N ARG A 22 10.09 1.90 1.64
CA ARG A 22 9.65 1.39 2.95
C ARG A 22 10.76 1.64 3.96
N THR A 23 10.47 2.36 5.04
CA THR A 23 11.44 2.60 6.12
C THR A 23 11.55 1.37 7.01
N LYS A 24 12.68 1.24 7.72
CA LYS A 24 12.87 0.16 8.71
C LYS A 24 11.78 0.14 9.79
N GLY A 25 11.20 1.31 10.13
CA GLY A 25 10.10 1.41 11.09
C GLY A 25 8.83 0.69 10.63
N GLU A 26 8.63 0.56 9.32
CA GLU A 26 7.54 -0.21 8.71
C GLU A 26 8.08 -1.45 7.96
N SER A 27 9.07 -2.16 8.51
CA SER A 27 9.71 -3.40 7.98
C SER A 27 10.65 -3.28 6.77
N GLY A 28 10.91 -2.07 6.30
CA GLY A 28 11.86 -1.84 5.23
C GLY A 28 13.29 -2.22 5.60
N LYS A 29 14.17 -2.25 4.59
CA LYS A 29 15.58 -2.66 4.78
C LYS A 29 16.48 -1.54 5.31
N MET A 30 16.03 -0.29 5.25
CA MET A 30 16.85 0.87 5.55
C MET A 30 16.10 1.89 6.42
N ALA A 31 16.77 2.39 7.45
CA ALA A 31 16.32 3.54 8.21
C ALA A 31 16.81 4.81 7.51
N LEU A 32 15.95 5.82 7.43
CA LEU A 32 16.31 7.16 6.97
C LEU A 32 15.91 8.17 8.04
N SER A 33 16.67 9.26 8.12
CA SER A 33 16.19 10.44 8.82
C SER A 33 14.93 10.97 8.13
N GLU A 34 14.11 11.72 8.85
CA GLU A 34 12.92 12.32 8.25
C GLU A 34 13.29 13.22 7.04
N ASN A 35 14.43 13.93 7.13
CA ASN A 35 14.92 14.76 6.03
C ASN A 35 15.30 13.94 4.80
N ASP A 36 16.00 12.83 4.97
CA ASP A 36 16.43 12.00 3.85
C ASP A 36 15.26 11.23 3.23
N TYR A 37 14.28 10.83 4.05
CA TYR A 37 13.05 10.21 3.58
C TYR A 37 12.30 11.14 2.63
N PHE A 38 11.97 12.36 3.08
CA PHE A 38 11.28 13.32 2.21
C PHE A 38 12.14 13.75 1.02
N LYS A 39 13.45 13.94 1.19
CA LYS A 39 14.36 14.24 0.06
C LYS A 39 14.31 13.15 -1.01
N THR A 40 14.24 11.89 -0.60
CA THR A 40 14.08 10.74 -1.51
C THR A 40 12.75 10.80 -2.25
N LEU A 41 11.64 11.03 -1.53
CA LEU A 41 10.31 11.13 -2.13
C LEU A 41 10.20 12.31 -3.11
N TYR A 42 10.73 13.49 -2.75
CA TYR A 42 10.77 14.64 -3.66
C TYR A 42 11.58 14.33 -4.92
N GLY A 43 12.73 13.66 -4.80
CA GLY A 43 13.52 13.23 -5.95
C GLY A 43 12.77 12.31 -6.90
N ILE A 44 11.89 11.44 -6.38
CA ILE A 44 11.04 10.53 -7.19
C ILE A 44 10.04 11.33 -8.03
N ILE A 45 9.31 12.26 -7.39
CA ILE A 45 8.24 13.02 -8.07
C ILE A 45 8.79 14.12 -8.98
N GLU A 46 9.94 14.73 -8.64
CA GLU A 46 10.57 15.76 -9.46
C GLU A 46 11.12 15.20 -10.76
N LYS A 47 11.71 14.00 -10.68
CA LYS A 47 12.26 13.27 -11.84
C LYS A 47 11.21 12.44 -12.58
N LYS A 48 9.95 12.44 -12.12
CA LYS A 48 8.84 11.66 -12.70
C LYS A 48 9.19 10.19 -12.92
N ILE A 49 9.80 9.56 -11.92
CA ILE A 49 10.29 8.18 -12.04
C ILE A 49 9.11 7.19 -12.16
N GLY A 50 8.06 7.39 -11.37
CA GLY A 50 6.88 6.53 -11.32
C GLY A 50 5.56 7.30 -11.48
N ASP A 51 4.49 6.53 -11.67
CA ASP A 51 3.12 7.04 -11.82
C ASP A 51 2.46 7.25 -10.45
N ALA A 52 2.88 6.45 -9.48
CA ALA A 52 2.47 6.57 -8.09
C ALA A 52 3.66 6.50 -7.13
N VAL A 53 3.49 7.11 -5.96
CA VAL A 53 4.46 7.09 -4.86
C VAL A 53 3.77 6.68 -3.56
N ASP A 54 4.40 5.80 -2.80
CA ASP A 54 3.96 5.42 -1.45
C ASP A 54 4.59 6.36 -0.41
N ILE A 55 3.76 6.94 0.46
CA ILE A 55 4.20 7.71 1.64
C ILE A 55 3.61 7.11 2.92
N GLU A 56 4.44 6.93 3.93
CA GLU A 56 4.05 6.39 5.23
C GLU A 56 3.26 7.44 6.04
N LEU A 57 2.20 7.02 6.73
CA LEU A 57 1.28 7.89 7.48
C LEU A 57 1.95 8.56 8.69
N TYR A 58 2.91 7.87 9.32
CA TYR A 58 3.53 8.29 10.57
C TYR A 58 4.82 9.11 10.35
N HIS A 59 4.68 10.21 9.62
CA HIS A 59 5.68 11.28 9.51
C HIS A 59 5.07 12.62 9.94
N ASN A 60 5.87 13.69 9.98
CA ASN A 60 5.36 15.02 10.31
C ASN A 60 4.21 15.42 9.38
N LYS A 61 3.05 15.71 9.98
CA LYS A 61 1.80 16.02 9.28
C LYS A 61 1.93 17.17 8.26
N ARG A 62 2.69 18.23 8.61
CA ARG A 62 2.89 19.38 7.73
C ARG A 62 3.69 18.98 6.50
N ARG A 63 4.77 18.23 6.68
CA ARG A 63 5.61 17.73 5.58
C ARG A 63 4.85 16.79 4.66
N ILE A 64 4.01 15.90 5.20
CA ILE A 64 3.13 15.04 4.39
C ILE A 64 2.23 15.90 3.49
N ARG A 65 1.53 16.91 4.05
CA ARG A 65 0.64 17.77 3.25
C ARG A 65 1.38 18.55 2.17
N GLU A 66 2.57 19.06 2.49
CA GLU A 66 3.43 19.78 1.53
C GLU A 66 3.88 18.86 0.38
N PHE A 67 4.28 17.62 0.72
CA PHE A 67 4.66 16.61 -0.25
C PHE A 67 3.49 16.21 -1.15
N VAL A 68 2.33 15.86 -0.57
CA VAL A 68 1.11 15.48 -1.30
C VAL A 68 0.72 16.57 -2.29
N LYS A 69 0.67 17.83 -1.84
CA LYS A 69 0.38 18.98 -2.71
C LYS A 69 1.37 19.07 -3.88
N THR A 70 2.64 18.77 -3.65
CA THR A 70 3.68 18.80 -4.70
C THR A 70 3.53 17.62 -5.65
N ALA A 71 3.27 16.41 -5.16
CA ALA A 71 3.02 15.21 -5.96
C ALA A 71 1.83 15.43 -6.90
N HIS A 72 0.72 15.96 -6.39
CA HIS A 72 -0.47 16.29 -7.18
C HIS A 72 -0.17 17.32 -8.28
N LYS A 73 0.59 18.38 -7.98
CA LYS A 73 1.04 19.35 -8.99
C LYS A 73 1.90 18.73 -10.08
N LYS A 74 2.60 17.63 -9.78
CA LYS A 74 3.44 16.90 -10.74
C LYS A 74 2.67 15.80 -11.47
N GLY A 75 1.40 15.57 -11.12
CA GLY A 75 0.56 14.52 -11.68
C GLY A 75 0.90 13.12 -11.17
N THR A 76 1.53 13.00 -9.99
CA THR A 76 1.86 11.71 -9.37
C THR A 76 0.81 11.33 -8.35
N ILE A 77 0.30 10.11 -8.44
CA ILE A 77 -0.67 9.53 -7.50
C ILE A 77 0.03 9.24 -6.16
N VAL A 78 -0.60 9.59 -5.05
CA VAL A 78 -0.10 9.31 -3.70
C VAL A 78 -0.88 8.16 -3.06
N ILE A 79 -0.17 7.06 -2.83
CA ILE A 79 -0.65 5.98 -1.96
C ILE A 79 -0.14 6.26 -0.55
N MET A 80 -1.03 6.59 0.38
CA MET A 80 -0.63 6.76 1.77
C MET A 80 -0.80 5.44 2.51
N SER A 81 0.24 5.03 3.22
CA SER A 81 0.30 3.69 3.79
C SER A 81 0.59 3.69 5.28
N ASN A 82 0.10 2.66 5.97
CA ASN A 82 0.52 2.33 7.32
C ASN A 82 0.69 0.82 7.43
N HIS A 83 1.72 0.38 8.14
CA HIS A 83 1.98 -1.02 8.39
C HIS A 83 2.19 -1.26 9.88
N ASP A 84 1.42 -2.18 10.46
CA ASP A 84 1.60 -2.69 11.82
C ASP A 84 2.10 -4.15 11.72
N PHE A 85 3.35 -4.37 12.10
CA PHE A 85 3.98 -5.69 12.03
C PHE A 85 3.85 -6.49 13.31
N GLU A 86 3.27 -5.91 14.36
CA GLU A 86 3.13 -6.53 15.67
C GLU A 86 1.72 -7.07 15.87
N LYS A 87 0.70 -6.34 15.40
CA LYS A 87 -0.69 -6.68 15.67
C LYS A 87 -1.65 -6.22 14.57
N THR A 88 -2.91 -6.60 14.77
CA THR A 88 -4.07 -6.00 14.12
C THR A 88 -4.71 -5.03 15.09
N PRO A 89 -4.71 -3.71 14.80
CA PRO A 89 -5.45 -2.71 15.58
C PRO A 89 -6.96 -3.02 15.60
N SER A 90 -7.70 -2.35 16.48
CA SER A 90 -9.16 -2.49 16.46
C SER A 90 -9.74 -2.00 15.13
N LYS A 91 -10.96 -2.44 14.81
CA LYS A 91 -11.66 -1.99 13.60
C LYS A 91 -11.77 -0.46 13.56
N GLU A 92 -12.10 0.15 14.69
CA GLU A 92 -12.24 1.59 14.84
C GLU A 92 -10.91 2.32 14.63
N GLU A 93 -9.80 1.77 15.14
CA GLU A 93 -8.45 2.30 14.92
C GLU A 93 -8.04 2.22 13.45
N VAL A 94 -8.34 1.09 12.79
CA VAL A 94 -8.10 0.93 11.33
C VAL A 94 -8.87 1.99 10.55
N ILE A 95 -10.18 2.13 10.78
CA ILE A 95 -11.02 3.12 10.09
C ILE A 95 -10.53 4.55 10.35
N MET A 96 -10.12 4.85 11.59
CA MET A 96 -9.52 6.14 11.95
C MET A 96 -8.24 6.42 11.15
N HIS A 97 -7.34 5.44 11.01
CA HIS A 97 -6.12 5.61 10.20
C HIS A 97 -6.45 5.89 8.73
N LEU A 98 -7.42 5.17 8.15
CA LEU A 98 -7.85 5.38 6.77
C LEU A 98 -8.43 6.79 6.56
N HIS A 99 -9.31 7.25 7.45
CA HIS A 99 -9.83 8.63 7.40
C HIS A 99 -8.74 9.68 7.58
N ARG A 100 -7.75 9.41 8.44
CA ARG A 100 -6.61 10.31 8.61
C ARG A 100 -5.81 10.43 7.31
N MET A 101 -5.58 9.33 6.58
CA MET A 101 -4.90 9.35 5.29
C MET A 101 -5.68 10.18 4.26
N ILE A 102 -7.01 10.00 4.17
CA ILE A 102 -7.89 10.85 3.33
C ILE A 102 -7.73 12.33 3.71
N GLY A 103 -7.81 12.65 5.00
CA GLY A 103 -7.67 14.01 5.51
C GLY A 103 -6.31 14.65 5.26
N LEU A 104 -5.30 13.86 4.87
CA LEU A 104 -3.97 14.31 4.46
C LEU A 104 -3.81 14.41 2.93
N GLY A 105 -4.83 14.02 2.16
CA GLY A 105 -4.88 14.14 0.70
C GLY A 105 -4.37 12.91 -0.05
N ALA A 106 -4.41 11.72 0.57
CA ALA A 106 -4.09 10.48 -0.13
C ALA A 106 -5.07 10.23 -1.29
N ASP A 107 -4.56 9.80 -2.44
CA ASP A 107 -5.39 9.35 -3.56
C ASP A 107 -5.85 7.91 -3.36
N VAL A 108 -5.02 7.11 -2.69
CA VAL A 108 -5.31 5.72 -2.28
C VAL A 108 -4.85 5.54 -0.84
N VAL A 109 -5.68 4.91 -0.02
CA VAL A 109 -5.36 4.59 1.37
C VAL A 109 -4.99 3.13 1.52
N LYS A 110 -3.91 2.85 2.24
CA LYS A 110 -3.35 1.49 2.36
C LYS A 110 -3.05 1.16 3.80
N ILE A 111 -3.53 0.02 4.28
CA ILE A 111 -3.17 -0.51 5.59
C ILE A 111 -2.73 -1.96 5.49
N ALA A 112 -1.62 -2.29 6.17
CA ALA A 112 -1.14 -3.65 6.33
C ALA A 112 -0.99 -4.00 7.81
N VAL A 113 -1.50 -5.15 8.24
CA VAL A 113 -1.48 -5.54 9.66
C VAL A 113 -1.05 -6.98 9.84
N MET A 114 -0.38 -7.29 10.94
CA MET A 114 0.00 -8.65 11.32
C MET A 114 -1.18 -9.37 11.98
N LEU A 115 -1.56 -10.53 11.44
CA LEU A 115 -2.60 -11.36 12.07
C LEU A 115 -1.99 -12.31 13.09
N ASN A 116 -2.45 -12.19 14.33
CA ASN A 116 -2.11 -13.08 15.45
C ASN A 116 -3.25 -14.06 15.76
N SER A 117 -4.46 -13.83 15.23
CA SER A 117 -5.63 -14.68 15.45
C SER A 117 -6.55 -14.78 14.23
N ARG A 118 -7.49 -15.73 14.26
CA ARG A 118 -8.57 -15.80 13.25
C ARG A 118 -9.52 -14.61 13.35
N THR A 119 -9.70 -14.07 14.56
CA THR A 119 -10.52 -12.88 14.80
C THR A 119 -9.91 -11.67 14.09
N ASP A 120 -8.58 -11.57 14.02
CA ASP A 120 -7.89 -10.47 13.35
C ASP A 120 -8.21 -10.43 11.84
N VAL A 121 -8.37 -11.60 11.20
CA VAL A 121 -8.84 -11.70 9.81
C VAL A 121 -10.20 -11.00 9.68
N LEU A 122 -11.13 -11.32 10.57
CA LEU A 122 -12.48 -10.76 10.56
C LEU A 122 -12.46 -9.27 10.83
N THR A 123 -11.65 -8.80 11.79
CA THR A 123 -11.50 -7.38 12.12
C THR A 123 -11.08 -6.57 10.91
N LEU A 124 -10.07 -7.01 10.16
CA LEU A 124 -9.62 -6.27 8.98
C LEU A 124 -10.65 -6.29 7.85
N LEU A 125 -11.30 -7.43 7.58
CA LEU A 125 -12.33 -7.53 6.55
C LEU A 125 -13.58 -6.70 6.90
N GLN A 126 -13.96 -6.64 8.18
CA GLN A 126 -15.03 -5.78 8.67
C GLN A 126 -14.67 -4.30 8.51
N ALA A 127 -13.45 -3.91 8.87
CA ALA A 127 -12.98 -2.54 8.67
C ALA A 127 -13.00 -2.15 7.18
N ALA A 128 -12.58 -3.05 6.28
CA ALA A 128 -12.61 -2.83 4.84
C ALA A 128 -14.06 -2.66 4.32
N LYS A 129 -14.97 -3.53 4.76
CA LYS A 129 -16.38 -3.48 4.39
C LYS A 129 -17.09 -2.22 4.89
N GLU A 130 -16.80 -1.80 6.12
CA GLU A 130 -17.39 -0.61 6.74
C GLU A 130 -16.77 0.68 6.20
N PHE A 131 -15.56 0.62 5.64
CA PHE A 131 -14.97 1.76 4.97
C PHE A 131 -15.88 2.19 3.79
N PRO A 132 -16.38 3.44 3.77
CA PRO A 132 -17.52 3.77 2.93
C PRO A 132 -17.20 3.61 1.43
N SER A 133 -17.92 2.69 0.77
CA SER A 133 -17.79 2.45 -0.68
C SER A 133 -18.14 3.67 -1.56
N LYS A 134 -18.81 4.67 -0.98
CA LYS A 134 -19.15 5.93 -1.65
C LYS A 134 -18.02 6.96 -1.66
N LEU A 135 -16.94 6.74 -0.91
CA LEU A 135 -15.78 7.62 -0.97
C LEU A 135 -15.02 7.36 -2.28
N PRO A 136 -14.56 8.42 -2.96
CA PRO A 136 -13.83 8.27 -4.23
C PRO A 136 -12.43 7.68 -4.04
N THR A 137 -11.94 7.59 -2.80
CA THR A 137 -10.59 7.15 -2.45
C THR A 137 -10.54 5.62 -2.33
N PRO A 138 -9.84 4.90 -3.23
CA PRO A 138 -9.73 3.45 -3.13
C PRO A 138 -8.97 3.02 -1.87
N LEU A 139 -9.38 1.87 -1.34
CA LEU A 139 -8.77 1.23 -0.17
C LEU A 139 -7.87 0.07 -0.61
N ILE A 140 -6.74 -0.12 0.05
CA ILE A 140 -5.93 -1.33 -0.02
C ILE A 140 -5.80 -1.87 1.40
N THR A 141 -6.23 -3.11 1.64
CA THR A 141 -5.99 -3.81 2.90
C THR A 141 -5.09 -5.02 2.67
N ILE A 142 -4.16 -5.24 3.60
CA ILE A 142 -3.20 -6.33 3.51
C ILE A 142 -3.14 -7.03 4.87
N SER A 143 -3.63 -8.26 4.97
CA SER A 143 -3.26 -9.11 6.09
C SER A 143 -1.91 -9.78 5.85
N MET A 144 -1.01 -9.62 6.81
CA MET A 144 0.30 -10.26 6.81
C MET A 144 0.27 -11.56 7.60
N GLY A 145 1.21 -12.46 7.28
CA GLY A 145 1.28 -13.79 7.87
C GLY A 145 0.43 -14.83 7.14
N ASN A 146 0.63 -16.11 7.47
CA ASN A 146 0.00 -17.22 6.75
C ASN A 146 -1.54 -17.23 6.87
N LEU A 147 -2.08 -16.86 8.02
CA LEU A 147 -3.54 -16.71 8.22
C LEU A 147 -4.13 -15.62 7.30
N GLY A 148 -3.31 -14.64 6.90
CA GLY A 148 -3.73 -13.51 6.07
C GLY A 148 -3.97 -13.84 4.61
N LYS A 149 -3.57 -15.02 4.12
CA LYS A 149 -3.75 -15.41 2.71
C LYS A 149 -5.20 -15.31 2.24
N ILE A 150 -6.16 -15.70 3.09
CA ILE A 150 -7.59 -15.63 2.75
C ILE A 150 -8.06 -14.18 2.51
N SER A 151 -7.52 -13.21 3.25
CA SER A 151 -7.86 -11.78 3.04
C SER A 151 -7.40 -11.27 1.68
N ARG A 152 -6.33 -11.84 1.11
CA ARG A 152 -5.80 -11.44 -0.20
C ARG A 152 -6.71 -11.90 -1.33
N LEU A 153 -7.32 -13.06 -1.19
CA LEU A 153 -8.30 -13.58 -2.14
C LEU A 153 -9.65 -12.87 -1.99
N ALA A 154 -10.13 -12.75 -0.76
CA ALA A 154 -11.44 -12.16 -0.48
C ALA A 154 -11.46 -10.62 -0.50
N GLY A 155 -10.28 -9.97 -0.54
CA GLY A 155 -10.15 -8.53 -0.35
C GLY A 155 -11.01 -7.70 -1.30
N GLY A 156 -11.10 -8.11 -2.57
CA GLY A 156 -11.94 -7.44 -3.57
C GLY A 156 -13.43 -7.40 -3.19
N ILE A 157 -13.93 -8.49 -2.60
CA ILE A 157 -15.33 -8.61 -2.12
C ILE A 157 -15.60 -7.60 -1.00
N PHE A 158 -14.60 -7.36 -0.15
CA PHE A 158 -14.72 -6.49 1.02
C PHE A 158 -14.18 -5.06 0.78
N GLY A 159 -13.87 -4.70 -0.47
CA GLY A 159 -13.56 -3.32 -0.86
C GLY A 159 -12.08 -2.98 -1.04
N SER A 160 -11.16 -3.95 -0.95
CA SER A 160 -9.76 -3.72 -1.32
C SER A 160 -9.61 -3.65 -2.84
N ALA A 161 -9.08 -2.53 -3.34
CA ALA A 161 -8.94 -2.24 -4.76
C ALA A 161 -7.70 -2.89 -5.40
N LEU A 162 -6.69 -3.26 -4.61
CA LEU A 162 -5.47 -3.92 -5.09
C LEU A 162 -5.06 -5.09 -4.20
N ILE A 163 -4.44 -6.09 -4.82
CA ILE A 163 -3.84 -7.26 -4.15
C ILE A 163 -2.36 -7.32 -4.52
N PHE A 164 -1.49 -7.55 -3.54
CA PHE A 164 -0.05 -7.71 -3.74
C PHE A 164 0.32 -9.20 -3.83
N ALA A 165 0.95 -9.58 -4.93
CA ALA A 165 1.43 -10.94 -5.23
C ALA A 165 2.96 -11.00 -5.40
N ALA A 166 3.54 -12.17 -5.17
CA ALA A 166 4.97 -12.42 -5.38
C ALA A 166 5.23 -12.95 -6.81
N VAL A 167 6.24 -12.43 -7.52
CA VAL A 167 6.63 -12.93 -8.86
C VAL A 167 7.78 -13.95 -8.78
N ALA A 168 8.73 -13.75 -7.86
CA ALA A 168 9.87 -14.65 -7.68
C ALA A 168 10.21 -14.83 -6.20
N GLN A 169 10.40 -13.73 -5.48
CA GLN A 169 10.58 -13.71 -4.03
C GLN A 169 9.41 -13.00 -3.36
N THR A 170 9.00 -13.48 -2.20
CA THR A 170 7.98 -12.81 -1.38
C THR A 170 8.58 -11.55 -0.75
N SER A 171 7.98 -10.38 -0.98
CA SER A 171 8.37 -9.12 -0.33
C SER A 171 7.70 -8.92 1.04
N ALA A 172 6.68 -9.71 1.38
CA ALA A 172 6.02 -9.72 2.68
C ALA A 172 5.51 -11.12 3.06
N LEU A 173 5.41 -11.40 4.36
CA LEU A 173 4.90 -12.67 4.89
C LEU A 173 3.47 -12.95 4.44
N GLY A 174 3.23 -14.14 3.91
CA GLY A 174 1.90 -14.58 3.46
C GLY A 174 1.53 -14.13 2.04
N GLN A 175 2.46 -13.60 1.24
CA GLN A 175 2.21 -13.37 -0.19
C GLN A 175 1.97 -14.68 -0.93
N ILE A 176 1.00 -14.64 -1.85
CA ILE A 176 0.69 -15.71 -2.79
C ILE A 176 1.49 -15.42 -4.06
N GLU A 177 2.05 -16.46 -4.67
CA GLU A 177 2.73 -16.34 -5.96
C GLU A 177 1.73 -15.92 -7.04
N LEU A 178 2.14 -15.07 -7.99
CA LEU A 178 1.27 -14.42 -8.96
C LEU A 178 0.50 -15.42 -9.84
N THR A 179 1.17 -16.45 -10.36
CA THR A 179 0.50 -17.46 -11.20
C THR A 179 -0.56 -18.21 -10.41
N HIS A 180 -0.26 -18.59 -9.16
CA HIS A 180 -1.23 -19.24 -8.29
C HIS A 180 -2.38 -18.31 -7.89
N LEU A 181 -2.09 -17.05 -7.51
CA LEU A 181 -3.13 -16.08 -7.18
C LEU A 181 -4.11 -15.87 -8.33
N LYS A 182 -3.60 -15.75 -9.56
CA LYS A 182 -4.46 -15.58 -10.74
C LYS A 182 -5.40 -16.77 -10.95
N GLN A 183 -4.89 -17.99 -10.80
CA GLN A 183 -5.70 -19.21 -10.91
C GLN A 183 -6.82 -19.25 -9.86
N GLU A 184 -6.50 -18.91 -8.60
CA GLU A 184 -7.48 -18.89 -7.52
C GLU A 184 -8.56 -17.83 -7.74
N LEU A 185 -8.17 -16.61 -8.13
CA LEU A 185 -9.13 -15.54 -8.40
C LEU A 185 -10.01 -15.88 -9.61
N GLU A 186 -9.47 -16.52 -10.65
CA GLU A 186 -10.23 -17.00 -11.81
C GLU A 186 -11.22 -18.10 -11.43
N TYR A 187 -10.77 -19.10 -10.69
CA TYR A 187 -11.61 -20.21 -10.21
C TYR A 187 -12.76 -19.71 -9.32
N LEU A 188 -12.50 -18.73 -8.46
CA LEU A 188 -13.50 -18.14 -7.57
C LEU A 188 -14.35 -17.06 -8.22
N HIS A 189 -14.09 -16.70 -9.48
CA HIS A 189 -14.73 -15.59 -10.21
C HIS A 189 -14.62 -14.24 -9.48
N LEU A 190 -13.42 -13.93 -8.99
CA LEU A 190 -13.09 -12.70 -8.25
C LEU A 190 -12.17 -11.74 -9.03
N ASN A 191 -12.03 -11.96 -10.35
CA ASN A 191 -11.23 -11.16 -11.28
C ASN A 191 -11.96 -9.91 -11.78
#